data_AF-A0A7J4HZS6-F1
#
_entry.id   AF-A0A7J4HZS6-F1
#
_cell.length_a   1.000
_cell.length_b   1.000
_cell.length_c   1.000
_cell.angle_alpha   90.00
_cell.angle_beta   90.00
_cell.angle_gamma   90.00
#
_symmetry.space_group_name_H-M   'P 1'
#
loop_
_entity.id
_entity.type
_entity.pdbx_description
1 polymer ?
#
loop_
_entity_poly.entity_id
_entity_poly.type
_entity_poly.pdbx_seq_one_letter_code
_entity_poly.pdbx_strand_id
1 'polypeptide(L)'
;MVEFGTGYFHTMDRDYVHGSPSDNSTNDVGVSPGDFGMSLGLGPVPNVQAINAKLRAGTKTMEFVFTGAGKGSGQGQTPEMYGLKQRQALVEIGRANQVNFTTHATVGVYGLAGMDQQGNFSKTSKNFSLQEIKRAIEFAADVGTGGPVVVHTGEFQRPIVDADWNEQDNEWRKKFQMHSEEEGRTSFRVVDTRTGGVIQEARKNRNVSRPVWKVAQEGEKYIDFE
;
A
#
# COMPACT_ATOMS: atom_id res chain seq x y z
N MET A 1 36.08 -42.25 -15.23
CA MET A 1 36.31 -41.16 -14.25
C MET A 1 35.14 -40.23 -14.42
N VAL A 2 34.17 -40.26 -13.52
CA VAL A 2 32.94 -39.45 -13.61
C VAL A 2 33.26 -38.12 -12.97
N GLU A 3 33.27 -37.06 -13.76
CA GLU A 3 33.41 -35.70 -13.26
C GLU A 3 32.07 -35.29 -12.66
N PHE A 4 32.03 -35.17 -11.33
CA PHE A 4 30.88 -34.62 -10.60
C PHE A 4 30.90 -33.08 -10.75
N GLY A 5 30.58 -32.61 -11.96
CA GLY A 5 30.44 -31.20 -12.27
C GLY A 5 29.06 -30.68 -11.88
N THR A 6 28.96 -30.09 -10.69
CA THR A 6 28.36 -28.79 -10.38
C THR A 6 28.48 -28.64 -8.87
N GLY A 7 29.26 -27.68 -8.39
CA GLY A 7 29.40 -27.39 -6.97
C GLY A 7 28.01 -27.23 -6.34
N TYR A 8 27.76 -27.93 -5.23
CA TYR A 8 26.56 -27.74 -4.44
C TYR A 8 26.73 -26.41 -3.69
N PHE A 9 26.24 -25.32 -4.28
CA PHE A 9 26.33 -24.00 -3.68
C PHE A 9 25.16 -23.78 -2.74
N HIS A 10 25.44 -23.51 -1.47
CA HIS A 10 24.43 -23.10 -0.50
C HIS A 10 24.24 -21.59 -0.55
N THR A 11 23.03 -21.12 -0.22
CA THR A 11 22.68 -19.68 -0.13
C THR A 11 23.50 -18.90 0.90
N MET A 12 24.29 -19.58 1.74
CA MET A 12 25.21 -18.99 2.71
C MET A 12 26.67 -18.99 2.23
N ASP A 13 26.96 -19.53 1.05
CA ASP A 13 28.30 -19.58 0.50
C ASP A 13 28.72 -18.18 0.05
N ARG A 14 29.74 -17.67 0.72
CA ARG A 14 30.23 -16.30 0.60
C ARG A 14 30.80 -15.99 -0.79
N ASP A 15 31.15 -17.04 -1.54
CA ASP A 15 31.77 -16.97 -2.86
C ASP A 15 30.75 -16.93 -4.01
N TYR A 16 29.43 -17.04 -3.73
CA TYR A 16 28.35 -16.93 -4.73
C TYR A 16 28.22 -15.52 -5.34
N VAL A 17 29.02 -14.55 -4.90
CA VAL A 17 28.87 -13.12 -5.25
C VAL A 17 29.75 -12.71 -6.44
N HIS A 18 30.51 -13.63 -7.04
CA HIS A 18 31.49 -13.30 -8.09
C HIS A 18 31.34 -14.13 -9.38
N GLY A 19 30.11 -14.42 -9.81
CA GLY A 19 29.86 -14.74 -11.21
C GLY A 19 30.11 -13.50 -12.07
N SER A 20 31.15 -13.51 -12.90
CA SER A 20 31.32 -12.48 -13.92
C SER A 20 30.14 -12.59 -14.91
N PRO A 21 29.51 -11.49 -15.35
CA PRO A 21 28.45 -11.52 -16.37
C PRO A 21 28.87 -12.16 -17.71
N SER A 22 30.17 -12.42 -17.88
CA SER A 22 30.77 -13.08 -19.03
C SER A 22 30.85 -14.61 -18.92
N ASP A 23 30.58 -15.19 -17.75
CA ASP A 23 30.65 -16.64 -17.53
C ASP A 23 29.26 -17.28 -17.64
N ASN A 24 28.95 -17.76 -18.85
CA ASN A 24 27.69 -18.45 -19.16
C ASN A 24 27.76 -19.97 -18.89
N SER A 25 28.82 -20.49 -18.28
CA SER A 25 29.01 -21.94 -18.11
C SER A 25 27.96 -22.59 -17.20
N THR A 26 27.30 -21.80 -16.35
CA THR A 26 26.29 -22.24 -15.38
C THR A 26 24.84 -21.90 -15.78
N ASN A 27 24.63 -21.17 -16.90
CA ASN A 27 23.35 -20.48 -17.19
C ASN A 27 22.85 -19.60 -16.02
N ASP A 28 23.77 -19.14 -15.16
CA ASP A 28 23.45 -18.23 -14.07
C ASP A 28 23.07 -16.86 -14.65
N VAL A 29 21.90 -16.36 -14.25
CA VAL A 29 21.38 -15.04 -14.64
C VAL A 29 22.03 -13.90 -13.84
N GLY A 30 23.00 -14.21 -12.97
CA GLY A 30 23.71 -13.24 -12.13
C GLY A 30 22.82 -12.68 -11.02
N VAL A 31 21.80 -13.44 -10.60
CA VAL A 31 20.87 -13.04 -9.54
C VAL A 31 21.12 -13.91 -8.31
N SER A 32 21.55 -13.28 -7.24
CA SER A 32 21.80 -13.89 -5.95
C SER A 32 20.57 -13.79 -5.03
N PRO A 33 20.48 -14.62 -3.98
CA PRO A 33 19.46 -14.47 -2.94
C PRO A 33 19.43 -13.07 -2.31
N GLY A 34 20.58 -12.40 -2.27
CA GLY A 34 20.70 -11.05 -1.74
C GLY A 34 20.04 -9.97 -2.60
N ASP A 35 19.81 -10.26 -3.89
CA ASP A 35 19.13 -9.34 -4.82
C ASP A 35 17.61 -9.36 -4.65
N PHE A 36 17.09 -10.32 -3.88
CA PHE A 36 15.68 -10.38 -3.50
C PHE A 36 15.45 -9.80 -2.11
N GLY A 37 14.44 -8.96 -2.00
CA GLY A 37 13.90 -8.50 -0.71
C GLY A 37 12.78 -9.43 -0.21
N MET A 38 12.51 -9.38 1.10
CA MET A 38 11.39 -10.12 1.69
C MET A 38 10.55 -9.23 2.61
N SER A 39 9.23 -9.27 2.44
CA SER A 39 8.27 -8.69 3.39
C SER A 39 7.98 -9.63 4.54
N LEU A 40 8.05 -9.11 5.76
CA LEU A 40 7.94 -9.89 6.99
C LEU A 40 6.63 -9.59 7.70
N GLY A 41 5.75 -10.59 7.73
CA GLY A 41 4.64 -10.62 8.68
C GLY A 41 5.18 -10.81 10.10
N LEU A 42 4.92 -9.84 10.98
CA LEU A 42 5.56 -9.73 12.29
C LEU A 42 5.04 -10.70 13.37
N GLY A 43 4.08 -11.57 13.04
CA GLY A 43 3.51 -12.53 14.00
C GLY A 43 2.76 -11.84 15.16
N PRO A 44 2.35 -12.57 16.20
CA PRO A 44 1.46 -12.03 17.22
C PRO A 44 2.17 -11.20 18.32
N VAL A 45 3.48 -11.36 18.49
CA VAL A 45 4.24 -10.69 19.56
C VAL A 45 5.53 -10.09 18.96
N PRO A 46 5.88 -8.82 19.30
CA PRO A 46 7.14 -8.22 18.89
C PRO A 46 8.33 -9.10 19.28
N ASN A 47 8.94 -9.76 18.29
CA ASN A 47 9.94 -10.78 18.52
C ASN A 47 11.17 -10.56 17.64
N VAL A 48 12.15 -9.88 18.21
CA VAL A 48 13.45 -9.59 17.57
C VAL A 48 14.19 -10.88 17.18
N GLN A 49 14.07 -11.95 17.98
CA GLN A 49 14.73 -13.23 17.68
C GLN A 49 14.11 -13.93 16.47
N ALA A 50 12.79 -13.84 16.32
CA ALA A 50 12.12 -14.37 15.14
C ALA A 50 12.51 -13.61 13.86
N ILE A 51 12.72 -12.29 13.95
CA ILE A 51 13.24 -11.48 12.84
C ILE A 51 14.67 -11.93 12.49
N ASN A 52 15.54 -12.07 13.49
CA ASN A 52 16.91 -12.55 13.28
C ASN A 52 16.96 -13.94 12.62
N ALA A 53 16.06 -14.86 13.01
CA ALA A 53 15.96 -16.18 12.39
C ALA A 53 15.61 -16.09 10.89
N LYS A 54 14.74 -15.15 10.50
CA LYS A 54 14.32 -14.95 9.11
C LYS A 54 15.42 -14.35 8.23
N LEU A 55 16.40 -13.65 8.80
CA LEU A 55 17.57 -13.16 8.05
C LEU A 55 18.46 -14.29 7.51
N ARG A 56 18.39 -15.48 8.11
CA ARG A 56 19.16 -16.66 7.65
C ARG A 56 18.76 -17.15 6.25
N ALA A 57 17.68 -16.62 5.67
CA ALA A 57 17.32 -16.88 4.29
C ALA A 57 18.29 -16.24 3.28
N GLY A 58 19.19 -15.36 3.72
CA GLY A 58 20.21 -14.73 2.86
C GLY A 58 19.74 -13.47 2.13
N THR A 59 18.54 -12.98 2.41
CA THR A 59 18.06 -11.70 1.87
C THR A 59 18.84 -10.52 2.46
N LYS A 60 19.19 -9.54 1.62
CA LYS A 60 19.86 -8.30 2.05
C LYS A 60 18.90 -7.14 2.32
N THR A 61 17.61 -7.30 2.00
CA THR A 61 16.59 -6.27 2.21
C THR A 61 15.35 -6.88 2.84
N MET A 62 14.93 -6.37 3.99
CA MET A 62 13.79 -6.91 4.72
C MET A 62 12.79 -5.80 5.07
N GLU A 63 11.54 -6.00 4.67
CA GLU A 63 10.46 -5.05 4.94
C GLU A 63 9.68 -5.46 6.18
N PHE A 64 9.57 -4.55 7.15
CA PHE A 64 8.66 -4.68 8.28
C PHE A 64 7.24 -4.32 7.86
N VAL A 65 6.34 -5.31 7.80
CA VAL A 65 4.93 -5.08 7.51
C VAL A 65 4.13 -5.03 8.81
N PHE A 66 3.68 -3.82 9.16
CA PHE A 66 2.78 -3.61 10.28
C PHE A 66 1.33 -3.85 9.82
N THR A 67 0.66 -4.85 10.37
CA THR A 67 -0.73 -5.15 10.00
C THR A 67 -1.76 -4.54 10.95
N GLY A 68 -1.32 -4.06 12.13
CA GLY A 68 -2.17 -3.36 13.08
C GLY A 68 -2.13 -1.85 12.91
N ALA A 69 -3.08 -1.16 13.51
CA ALA A 69 -3.11 0.31 13.57
C ALA A 69 -3.39 0.78 15.01
N GLY A 70 -3.08 2.04 15.32
CA GLY A 70 -3.34 2.61 16.64
C GLY A 70 -2.41 2.02 17.72
N LYS A 71 -2.98 1.43 18.78
CA LYS A 71 -2.21 0.80 19.86
C LYS A 71 -1.64 -0.58 19.50
N GLY A 72 -2.09 -1.17 18.40
CA GLY A 72 -1.76 -2.55 18.03
C GLY A 72 -2.46 -3.59 18.88
N SER A 73 -2.27 -4.86 18.51
CA SER A 73 -2.82 -6.03 19.20
C SER A 73 -1.97 -7.26 18.93
N GLY A 74 -2.28 -8.37 19.60
CA GLY A 74 -1.66 -9.67 19.33
C GLY A 74 -1.96 -10.24 17.94
N GLN A 75 -2.83 -9.63 17.13
CA GLN A 75 -3.10 -10.05 15.74
C GLN A 75 -2.62 -9.01 14.72
N GLY A 76 -2.19 -7.83 15.18
CA GLY A 76 -1.76 -6.74 14.33
C GLY A 76 -0.79 -5.85 15.07
N GLN A 77 0.49 -6.02 14.79
CA GLN A 77 1.52 -5.20 15.42
C GLN A 77 1.55 -3.80 14.81
N THR A 78 1.89 -2.82 15.66
CA THR A 78 2.20 -1.45 15.25
C THR A 78 3.64 -1.10 15.59
N PRO A 79 4.23 -0.08 14.94
CA PRO A 79 5.60 0.31 15.22
C PRO A 79 5.87 0.63 16.70
N GLU A 80 4.91 1.25 17.38
CA GLU A 80 5.01 1.63 18.80
C GLU A 80 5.07 0.43 19.77
N MET A 81 4.71 -0.79 19.33
CA MET A 81 4.85 -1.99 20.15
C MET A 81 6.31 -2.42 20.35
N TYR A 82 7.23 -1.92 19.52
CA TYR A 82 8.66 -2.14 19.66
C TYR A 82 9.28 -1.05 20.53
N GLY A 83 9.68 -1.43 21.74
CA GLY A 83 10.36 -0.51 22.66
C GLY A 83 11.79 -0.18 22.22
N LEU A 84 12.38 0.83 22.87
CA LEU A 84 13.72 1.34 22.54
C LEU A 84 14.79 0.23 22.42
N LYS A 85 14.86 -0.69 23.39
CA LYS A 85 15.85 -1.79 23.39
C LYS A 85 15.62 -2.77 22.23
N GLN A 86 14.37 -3.01 21.84
CA GLN A 86 14.06 -3.89 20.71
C GLN A 86 14.44 -3.22 19.40
N ARG A 87 14.16 -1.92 19.24
CA ARG A 87 14.58 -1.15 18.07
C ARG A 87 16.10 -1.10 17.93
N GLN A 88 16.81 -0.83 19.03
CA GLN A 88 18.27 -0.87 19.06
C GLN A 88 18.83 -2.25 18.68
N ALA A 89 18.24 -3.33 19.19
CA ALA A 89 18.63 -4.68 18.82
C ALA A 89 18.40 -4.96 17.33
N LEU A 90 17.32 -4.44 16.73
CA LEU A 90 17.09 -4.55 15.29
C LEU A 90 18.16 -3.79 14.49
N VAL A 91 18.55 -2.58 14.90
CA VAL A 91 19.66 -1.84 14.27
C VAL A 91 20.96 -2.65 14.30
N GLU A 92 21.29 -3.22 15.46
CA GLU A 92 22.50 -4.02 15.64
C GLU A 92 22.48 -5.30 14.78
N ILE A 93 21.32 -5.96 14.71
CA ILE A 93 21.12 -7.14 13.85
C ILE A 93 21.27 -6.78 12.38
N GLY A 94 20.66 -5.67 11.93
CA GLY A 94 20.77 -5.21 10.54
C GLY A 94 22.22 -4.92 10.16
N ARG A 95 22.94 -4.20 11.03
CA ARG A 95 24.37 -3.90 10.85
C ARG A 95 25.23 -5.17 10.82
N ALA A 96 25.02 -6.09 11.75
CA ALA A 96 25.82 -7.31 11.85
C ALA A 96 25.62 -8.25 10.65
N ASN A 97 24.40 -8.29 10.09
CA ASN A 97 24.06 -9.14 8.95
C ASN A 97 24.13 -8.41 7.59
N GLN A 98 24.52 -7.13 7.58
CA GLN A 98 24.55 -6.29 6.37
C GLN A 98 23.19 -6.28 5.64
N VAL A 99 22.10 -6.17 6.40
CA VAL A 99 20.72 -6.14 5.90
C VAL A 99 20.15 -4.73 6.04
N ASN A 100 19.51 -4.26 4.98
CA ASN A 100 18.74 -3.03 4.98
C ASN A 100 17.30 -3.31 5.40
N PHE A 101 16.80 -2.54 6.37
CA PHE A 101 15.40 -2.61 6.76
C PHE A 101 14.57 -1.52 6.10
N THR A 102 13.41 -1.90 5.58
CA THR A 102 12.37 -0.97 5.09
C THR A 102 11.13 -1.12 5.94
N THR A 103 10.24 -0.14 5.88
CA THR A 103 9.01 -0.15 6.70
C THR A 103 7.79 0.03 5.83
N HIS A 104 6.85 -0.89 5.94
CA HIS A 104 5.52 -0.74 5.37
C HIS A 104 4.59 -0.19 6.45
N ALA A 105 4.05 1.01 6.22
CA ALA A 105 3.02 1.58 7.07
C ALA A 105 1.79 0.67 7.09
N THR A 106 0.94 0.82 8.10
CA THR A 106 -0.13 -0.15 8.29
C THR A 106 -1.07 -0.31 7.10
N VAL A 107 -1.29 -1.55 6.69
CA VAL A 107 -2.30 -1.89 5.67
C VAL A 107 -3.73 -1.59 6.14
N GLY A 108 -3.92 -1.36 7.44
CA GLY A 108 -5.20 -0.94 8.02
C GLY A 108 -5.57 0.53 7.76
N VAL A 109 -4.70 1.32 7.12
CA VAL A 109 -5.02 2.67 6.68
C VAL A 109 -5.82 2.62 5.37
N TYR A 110 -7.06 3.11 5.40
CA TYR A 110 -7.97 3.17 4.24
C TYR A 110 -7.64 4.31 3.24
N GLY A 111 -6.55 5.04 3.48
CA GLY A 111 -5.99 6.01 2.56
C GLY A 111 -5.79 7.41 3.12
N LEU A 112 -5.14 8.23 2.30
CA LEU A 112 -4.80 9.62 2.62
C LEU A 112 -5.94 10.61 2.36
N ALA A 113 -6.95 10.19 1.60
CA ALA A 113 -8.15 10.97 1.34
C ALA A 113 -9.03 11.15 2.60
N GLY A 114 -8.79 10.38 3.67
CA GLY A 114 -9.61 10.40 4.88
C GLY A 114 -10.90 9.61 4.78
N MET A 115 -10.95 8.66 3.86
CA MET A 115 -12.05 7.71 3.73
C MET A 115 -12.02 6.73 4.92
N ASP A 116 -13.15 6.51 5.56
CA ASP A 116 -13.31 5.42 6.54
C ASP A 116 -13.79 4.13 5.86
N GLN A 117 -13.93 3.05 6.64
CA GLN A 117 -14.40 1.76 6.12
C GLN A 117 -15.82 1.80 5.54
N GLN A 118 -16.65 2.76 5.97
CA GLN A 118 -18.01 2.96 5.46
C GLN A 118 -18.02 3.82 4.18
N GLY A 119 -16.86 4.38 3.80
CA GLY A 119 -16.70 5.23 2.63
C GLY A 119 -16.90 6.72 2.91
N ASN A 120 -17.14 7.14 4.16
CA ASN A 120 -17.28 8.55 4.52
C ASN A 120 -15.92 9.21 4.62
N PHE A 121 -15.87 10.50 4.36
CA PHE A 121 -14.65 11.29 4.39
C PHE A 121 -14.63 12.18 5.62
N SER A 122 -13.55 12.14 6.40
CA SER A 122 -13.40 13.05 7.53
C SER A 122 -11.95 13.46 7.77
N LYS A 123 -11.76 14.66 8.34
CA LYS A 123 -10.44 15.11 8.80
C LYS A 123 -9.90 14.20 9.90
N THR A 124 -10.77 13.63 10.73
CA THR A 124 -10.40 12.69 11.78
C THR A 124 -9.76 11.43 11.21
N SER A 125 -10.41 10.80 10.22
CA SER A 125 -9.87 9.62 9.52
C SER A 125 -8.58 9.96 8.80
N LYS A 126 -8.50 11.10 8.11
CA LYS A 126 -7.26 11.57 7.47
C LYS A 126 -6.12 11.73 8.49
N ASN A 127 -6.39 12.38 9.62
CA ASN A 127 -5.40 12.59 10.66
C ASN A 127 -4.93 11.26 11.26
N PHE A 128 -5.85 10.31 11.48
CA PHE A 128 -5.49 8.96 11.90
C PHE A 128 -4.53 8.29 10.92
N SER A 129 -4.87 8.28 9.62
CA SER A 129 -3.99 7.76 8.55
C SER A 129 -2.60 8.40 8.57
N LEU A 130 -2.53 9.73 8.70
CA LEU A 130 -1.27 10.47 8.76
C LEU A 130 -0.45 10.14 10.00
N GLN A 131 -1.08 9.93 11.17
CA GLN A 131 -0.37 9.51 12.37
C GLN A 131 0.21 8.10 12.22
N GLU A 132 -0.49 7.17 11.59
CA GLU A 132 0.05 5.83 11.34
C GLU A 132 1.26 5.85 10.40
N ILE A 133 1.22 6.69 9.36
CA ILE A 133 2.37 6.88 8.46
C ILE A 133 3.53 7.55 9.21
N LYS A 134 3.25 8.55 10.04
CA LYS A 134 4.26 9.21 10.88
C LYS A 134 4.95 8.21 11.80
N ARG A 135 4.19 7.33 12.47
CA ARG A 135 4.74 6.26 13.33
C ARG A 135 5.63 5.29 12.56
N ALA A 136 5.25 4.95 11.32
CA ALA A 136 6.06 4.12 10.44
C ALA A 136 7.37 4.82 10.03
N ILE A 137 7.31 6.13 9.72
CA ILE A 137 8.50 6.96 9.42
C ILE A 137 9.44 7.02 10.62
N GLU A 138 8.91 7.28 11.83
CA GLU A 138 9.72 7.33 13.05
C GLU A 138 10.39 5.98 13.34
N PHE A 139 9.68 4.86 13.15
CA PHE A 139 10.28 3.54 13.28
C PHE A 139 11.35 3.26 12.21
N ALA A 140 11.12 3.67 10.96
CA ALA A 140 12.12 3.54 9.89
C ALA A 140 13.37 4.38 10.18
N ALA A 141 13.21 5.57 10.76
CA ALA A 141 14.32 6.40 11.19
C ALA A 141 15.14 5.71 12.30
N ASP A 142 14.47 5.12 13.29
CA ASP A 142 15.12 4.41 14.39
C ASP A 142 15.81 3.12 13.95
N VAL A 143 15.14 2.28 13.17
CA VAL A 143 15.55 0.90 12.89
C VAL A 143 16.23 0.74 11.54
N GLY A 144 15.71 1.39 10.50
CA GLY A 144 16.33 1.39 9.17
C GLY A 144 17.58 2.27 9.12
N THR A 145 17.79 3.15 10.11
CA THR A 145 18.77 4.25 10.06
C THR A 145 18.56 5.18 8.86
N GLY A 146 17.30 5.30 8.44
CA GLY A 146 16.89 5.83 7.13
C GLY A 146 16.44 4.70 6.19
N GLY A 147 15.58 5.00 5.21
CA GLY A 147 15.09 3.98 4.27
C GLY A 147 13.70 4.27 3.73
N PRO A 148 13.24 3.52 2.72
CA PRO A 148 11.93 3.72 2.13
C PRO A 148 10.82 3.34 3.12
N VAL A 149 9.79 4.17 3.15
CA VAL A 149 8.53 3.90 3.84
C VAL A 149 7.47 3.65 2.79
N VAL A 150 6.93 2.44 2.77
CA VAL A 150 5.88 2.04 1.84
C VAL A 150 4.52 2.37 2.44
N VAL A 151 3.68 3.03 1.65
CA VAL A 151 2.33 3.40 2.03
C VAL A 151 1.37 3.03 0.92
N HIS A 152 0.18 2.54 1.29
CA HIS A 152 -0.93 2.51 0.34
C HIS A 152 -1.56 3.89 0.27
N THR A 153 -1.81 4.37 -0.95
CA THR A 153 -2.52 5.64 -1.15
C THR A 153 -3.97 5.57 -0.67
N GLY A 154 -4.57 4.36 -0.72
CA GLY A 154 -5.94 4.07 -0.27
C GLY A 154 -6.95 4.96 -0.99
N GLU A 155 -6.96 4.83 -2.31
CA GLU A 155 -7.86 5.59 -3.18
C GLU A 155 -9.28 4.98 -3.18
N PHE A 156 -10.27 5.82 -3.43
CA PHE A 156 -11.63 5.37 -3.69
C PHE A 156 -11.79 4.94 -5.15
N GLN A 157 -12.70 4.00 -5.39
CA GLN A 157 -12.97 3.49 -6.73
C GLN A 157 -13.46 4.63 -7.64
N ARG A 158 -12.79 4.78 -8.78
CA ARG A 158 -13.18 5.66 -9.89
C ARG A 158 -13.31 4.79 -11.14
N PRO A 159 -14.40 4.92 -11.91
CA PRO A 159 -14.53 4.21 -13.18
C PRO A 159 -13.40 4.63 -14.14
N ILE A 160 -12.76 3.65 -14.78
CA ILE A 160 -11.65 3.91 -15.71
C ILE A 160 -12.17 4.58 -16.98
N VAL A 161 -13.36 4.17 -17.41
CA VAL A 161 -14.10 4.76 -18.55
C VAL A 161 -14.37 6.27 -18.40
N ASP A 162 -14.44 6.77 -17.15
CA ASP A 162 -14.76 8.17 -16.86
C ASP A 162 -13.51 9.03 -16.60
N ALA A 163 -12.30 8.48 -16.76
CA ALA A 163 -11.08 9.22 -16.52
C ALA A 163 -10.75 10.14 -17.69
N ASP A 164 -10.43 11.41 -17.42
CA ASP A 164 -10.14 12.43 -18.45
C ASP A 164 -9.11 11.97 -19.49
N TRP A 165 -8.04 11.29 -19.04
CA TRP A 165 -6.99 10.77 -19.92
C TRP A 165 -7.50 9.68 -20.88
N ASN A 166 -8.53 8.93 -20.49
CA ASN A 166 -9.14 7.89 -21.30
C ASN A 166 -10.12 8.48 -22.34
N GLU A 167 -10.54 9.74 -22.17
CA GLU A 167 -11.38 10.45 -23.15
C GLU A 167 -10.57 11.31 -24.13
N GLN A 168 -9.46 11.91 -23.66
CA GLN A 168 -8.73 12.98 -24.34
C GLN A 168 -7.48 12.51 -25.10
N ASP A 169 -6.92 11.36 -24.76
CA ASP A 169 -5.71 10.84 -25.43
C ASP A 169 -6.06 10.25 -26.79
N ASN A 170 -5.51 10.80 -27.88
CA ASN A 170 -5.80 10.36 -29.24
C ASN A 170 -5.42 8.89 -29.52
N GLU A 171 -4.35 8.37 -28.90
CA GLU A 171 -3.91 6.99 -29.12
C GLU A 171 -4.71 6.01 -28.28
N TRP A 172 -5.08 6.42 -27.07
CA TRP A 172 -5.64 5.54 -26.04
C TRP A 172 -7.12 5.75 -25.76
N ARG A 173 -7.77 6.66 -26.49
CA ARG A 173 -9.18 7.04 -26.34
C ARG A 173 -10.10 5.83 -26.24
N LYS A 174 -10.80 5.71 -25.11
CA LYS A 174 -11.81 4.67 -24.82
C LYS A 174 -11.30 3.24 -24.95
N LYS A 175 -9.98 3.02 -24.91
CA LYS A 175 -9.40 1.67 -24.97
C LYS A 175 -9.37 0.99 -23.61
N PHE A 176 -9.44 1.77 -22.53
CA PHE A 176 -9.37 1.23 -21.17
C PHE A 176 -10.76 1.11 -20.56
N GLN A 177 -11.10 -0.13 -20.22
CA GLN A 177 -12.27 -0.48 -19.43
C GLN A 177 -11.93 -1.71 -18.58
N MET A 178 -12.45 -1.77 -17.37
CA MET A 178 -12.30 -2.91 -16.45
C MET A 178 -13.15 -4.11 -16.92
N HIS A 179 -14.29 -3.84 -17.55
CA HIS A 179 -15.15 -4.85 -18.18
C HIS A 179 -16.03 -4.21 -19.27
N SER A 180 -16.57 -5.01 -20.19
CA SER A 180 -17.32 -4.53 -21.38
C SER A 180 -18.54 -3.66 -21.06
N GLU A 181 -19.16 -3.85 -19.90
CA GLU A 181 -20.35 -3.08 -19.48
C GLU A 181 -20.03 -1.90 -18.53
N GLU A 182 -18.77 -1.51 -18.38
CA GLU A 182 -18.37 -0.52 -17.36
C GLU A 182 -19.11 0.80 -17.55
N GLU A 183 -19.10 1.37 -18.76
CA GLU A 183 -19.73 2.67 -19.09
C GLU A 183 -21.21 2.74 -18.69
N GLY A 184 -21.95 1.64 -18.82
CA GLY A 184 -23.36 1.57 -18.43
C GLY A 184 -23.59 1.26 -16.94
N ARG A 185 -22.64 0.59 -16.28
CA ARG A 185 -22.81 0.06 -14.91
C ARG A 185 -21.98 0.78 -13.86
N THR A 186 -21.22 1.82 -14.22
CA THR A 186 -20.42 2.60 -13.27
C THR A 186 -21.30 3.09 -12.12
N SER A 187 -20.75 3.00 -10.91
CA SER A 187 -21.31 3.68 -9.75
C SER A 187 -20.44 4.86 -9.36
N PHE A 188 -21.10 5.93 -8.91
CA PHE A 188 -20.46 7.09 -8.33
C PHE A 188 -21.06 7.35 -6.96
N ARG A 189 -20.20 7.73 -6.02
CA ARG A 189 -20.60 8.08 -4.66
C ARG A 189 -20.85 9.58 -4.60
N VAL A 190 -22.03 9.96 -4.11
CA VAL A 190 -22.35 11.36 -3.83
C VAL A 190 -21.98 11.64 -2.39
N VAL A 191 -21.05 12.58 -2.19
CA VAL A 191 -20.54 12.96 -0.87
C VAL A 191 -21.05 14.35 -0.52
N ASP A 192 -21.64 14.50 0.68
CA ASP A 192 -21.96 15.82 1.22
C ASP A 192 -20.66 16.54 1.57
N THR A 193 -20.34 17.65 0.92
CA THR A 193 -19.09 18.39 1.17
C THR A 193 -19.02 19.04 2.54
N ARG A 194 -20.17 19.21 3.22
CA ARG A 194 -20.24 19.82 4.56
C ARG A 194 -19.94 18.81 5.66
N THR A 195 -20.44 17.59 5.52
CA THR A 195 -20.33 16.53 6.54
C THR A 195 -19.32 15.45 6.17
N GLY A 196 -18.98 15.33 4.88
CA GLY A 196 -18.16 14.25 4.33
C GLY A 196 -18.88 12.90 4.25
N GLY A 197 -20.18 12.86 4.60
CA GLY A 197 -20.99 11.65 4.55
C GLY A 197 -21.31 11.25 3.11
N VAL A 198 -21.26 9.95 2.84
CA VAL A 198 -21.79 9.38 1.60
C VAL A 198 -23.32 9.41 1.69
N ILE A 199 -23.95 10.23 0.86
CA ILE A 199 -25.41 10.36 0.82
C ILE A 199 -26.02 9.17 0.08
N GLN A 200 -25.43 8.81 -1.06
CA GLN A 200 -25.95 7.76 -1.93
C GLN A 200 -24.87 7.25 -2.87
N GLU A 201 -24.87 5.94 -3.12
CA GLU A 201 -24.23 5.34 -4.29
C GLU A 201 -25.25 5.31 -5.44
N ALA A 202 -24.99 6.09 -6.49
CA ALA A 202 -25.81 6.12 -7.68
C ALA A 202 -25.12 5.32 -8.78
N ARG A 203 -25.91 4.55 -9.55
CA ARG A 203 -25.43 3.82 -10.73
C ARG A 203 -25.92 4.53 -11.98
N LYS A 204 -25.10 4.62 -13.02
CA LYS A 204 -25.49 5.25 -14.29
C LYS A 204 -26.71 4.59 -14.94
N ASN A 205 -26.86 3.27 -14.80
CA ASN A 205 -28.03 2.54 -15.31
C ASN A 205 -29.29 2.64 -14.43
N ARG A 206 -29.28 3.42 -13.34
CA ARG A 206 -30.46 3.57 -12.48
C ARG A 206 -31.10 4.94 -12.71
N ASN A 207 -32.33 4.93 -13.22
CA ASN A 207 -33.13 6.14 -13.30
C ASN A 207 -33.38 6.70 -11.90
N VAL A 208 -33.09 7.99 -11.72
CA VAL A 208 -33.33 8.73 -10.47
C VAL A 208 -34.40 9.79 -10.74
N SER A 209 -35.44 9.84 -9.91
CA SER A 209 -36.45 10.89 -10.00
C SER A 209 -35.81 12.24 -9.68
N ARG A 210 -35.77 13.15 -10.66
CA ARG A 210 -35.34 14.53 -10.47
C ARG A 210 -36.57 15.41 -10.17
N PRO A 211 -36.54 16.26 -9.15
CA PRO A 211 -37.61 17.23 -8.94
C PRO A 211 -37.66 18.18 -10.15
N VAL A 212 -38.86 18.41 -10.68
CA VAL A 212 -39.11 19.46 -11.66
C VAL A 212 -39.32 20.75 -10.89
N TRP A 213 -38.28 21.57 -10.82
CA TRP A 213 -38.38 22.90 -10.23
C TRP A 213 -39.28 23.76 -11.11
N LYS A 214 -40.41 24.23 -10.56
CA LYS A 214 -41.23 25.23 -11.23
C LYS A 214 -40.51 26.57 -11.12
N VAL A 215 -39.86 27.01 -12.19
CA VAL A 215 -39.23 28.33 -12.27
C VAL A 215 -40.24 29.28 -12.91
N ALA A 216 -40.45 30.46 -12.31
CA ALA A 216 -41.31 31.49 -12.92
C ALA A 216 -40.67 31.96 -14.23
N GLN A 217 -41.49 32.11 -15.29
CA GLN A 217 -40.99 32.65 -16.55
C GLN A 217 -40.72 34.16 -16.41
N GLU A 218 -39.85 34.70 -17.27
CA GLU A 218 -39.51 36.11 -17.26
C GLU A 218 -40.78 36.97 -17.45
N GLY A 219 -41.11 37.78 -16.45
CA GLY A 219 -42.34 38.61 -16.41
C GLY A 219 -43.51 38.02 -15.62
N GLU A 220 -43.42 36.77 -15.16
CA GLU A 220 -44.43 36.15 -14.29
C GLU A 220 -44.09 36.35 -12.81
N LYS A 221 -45.09 36.70 -11.98
CA LYS A 221 -44.88 36.77 -10.53
C LYS A 221 -44.77 35.37 -9.95
N TYR A 222 -43.70 35.11 -9.20
CA TYR A 222 -43.60 33.94 -8.34
C TYR A 222 -44.72 33.98 -7.29
N ILE A 223 -45.59 32.96 -7.29
CA ILE A 223 -46.60 32.75 -6.26
C ILE A 223 -46.12 31.54 -5.46
N ASP A 224 -45.62 31.78 -4.25
CA ASP A 224 -45.38 30.72 -3.29
C ASP A 224 -46.73 30.25 -2.76
N PHE A 225 -46.99 28.95 -2.78
CA PHE A 225 -48.19 28.40 -2.16
C PHE A 225 -47.79 28.04 -0.72
N GLU A 226 -48.38 28.74 0.26
CA GLU A 226 -48.29 28.41 1.70
C GLU A 226 -48.80 26.98 1.99
#